data_AF-A0A355WIL3-F1
#
_entry.id   AF-A0A355WIL3-F1
#
_cell.length_a   1.000
_cell.length_b   1.000
_cell.length_c   1.000
_cell.angle_alpha   90.00
_cell.angle_beta   90.00
_cell.angle_gamma   90.00
#
_symmetry.space_group_name_H-M   'P 1'
#
loop_
_entity.id
_entity.type
_entity.pdbx_description
1 polymer ?
#
loop_
_entity_poly.entity_id
_entity_poly.type
_entity_poly.pdbx_seq_one_letter_code
_entity_poly.pdbx_strand_id
1 'polypeptide(L)' 'MHVGGRPEKVGLTDRDLEICARIGPLLREKGQIFVGIDVIGGSLTEINVTSPTGIQELERFDGVNIAEKIWQAIEKRRGV' A
#
# COMPACT_ATOMS: atom_id res chain seq x y z
N MET A 1 -4.68 7.16 -11.87
CA MET A 1 -4.09 6.65 -13.13
C MET A 1 -3.88 7.81 -14.09
N HIS A 2 -2.64 8.08 -14.49
CA HIS A 2 -2.29 9.31 -15.21
C HIS A 2 -2.20 9.12 -16.75
N VAL A 3 -1.80 7.93 -17.23
CA VAL A 3 -1.52 7.65 -18.66
C VAL A 3 -2.37 6.52 -19.26
N GLY A 4 -3.62 6.36 -18.82
CA GLY A 4 -4.60 5.48 -19.49
C GLY A 4 -4.78 4.07 -18.95
N GLY A 5 -4.09 3.70 -17.86
CA GLY A 5 -4.42 2.47 -17.12
C GLY A 5 -5.87 2.51 -16.60
N ARG A 6 -6.49 1.33 -16.50
CA ARG A 6 -7.82 1.14 -15.89
C ARG A 6 -7.67 0.36 -14.58
N PRO A 7 -8.29 0.81 -13.48
CA PRO A 7 -8.19 0.09 -12.22
C PRO A 7 -9.18 -1.07 -12.24
N GLU A 8 -8.72 -2.23 -11.78
CA GLU A 8 -9.55 -3.42 -11.64
C GLU A 8 -9.40 -3.95 -10.23
N LYS A 9 -10.51 -4.37 -9.64
CA LYS A 9 -10.50 -5.01 -8.33
C LYS A 9 -9.86 -6.39 -8.47
N VAL A 10 -8.82 -6.63 -7.69
CA VAL A 10 -8.11 -7.91 -7.61
C VAL A 10 -7.85 -8.28 -6.16
N GLY A 11 -7.72 -9.57 -5.87
CA GLY A 11 -7.22 -10.05 -4.59
C GLY A 11 -5.70 -10.15 -4.60
N LEU A 12 -5.09 -10.11 -3.41
CA LEU A 12 -3.67 -10.42 -3.25
C LEU A 12 -3.42 -11.92 -3.41
N THR A 13 -2.38 -12.26 -4.17
CA THR A 13 -1.90 -13.64 -4.29
C THR A 13 -0.98 -14.01 -3.12
N ASP A 14 -0.69 -15.30 -2.95
CA ASP A 14 0.30 -15.77 -1.97
C ASP A 14 1.67 -15.11 -2.18
N ARG A 15 2.03 -14.87 -3.44
CA ARG A 15 3.28 -14.20 -3.80
C ARG A 15 3.30 -12.73 -3.36
N ASP A 16 2.19 -12.02 -3.52
CA ASP A 16 2.07 -10.63 -3.05
C ASP A 16 2.19 -10.55 -1.52
N LEU A 17 1.55 -11.49 -0.82
CA LEU A 17 1.63 -11.59 0.65
C LEU A 17 3.05 -11.93 1.12
N GLU A 18 3.76 -12.82 0.43
CA GLU A 18 5.16 -13.13 0.71
C GLU A 18 6.06 -11.88 0.56
N ILE A 19 5.88 -11.11 -0.52
CA ILE A 19 6.63 -9.86 -0.74
C ILE A 19 6.38 -8.89 0.43
N CYS A 20 5.11 -8.66 0.79
CA CYS A 20 4.72 -7.81 1.91
C CYS A 20 5.35 -8.27 3.24
N ALA A 21 5.34 -9.58 3.53
CA ALA A 21 5.93 -10.15 4.74
C ALA A 21 7.45 -9.95 4.80
N ARG A 22 8.14 -9.98 3.65
CA ARG A 22 9.60 -9.80 3.57
C ARG A 22 10.02 -8.35 3.77
N ILE A 23 9.34 -7.38 3.13
CA ILE A 23 9.77 -5.97 3.15
C ILE A 23 9.13 -5.14 4.27
N GLY A 24 7.94 -5.54 4.73
CA GLY A 24 7.15 -4.80 5.71
C GLY A 24 7.89 -4.48 7.02
N PRO A 25 8.61 -5.43 7.64
CA PRO A 25 9.37 -5.17 8.86
C PRO A 25 10.41 -4.06 8.70
N LEU A 26 11.16 -4.06 7.60
CA LEU A 26 12.18 -3.05 7.33
C LEU A 26 11.54 -1.67 7.09
N LEU A 27 10.49 -1.59 6.28
CA LEU A 27 9.78 -0.33 6.02
C LEU A 27 9.23 0.28 7.31
N ARG A 28 8.67 -0.56 8.20
CA ARG A 28 8.20 -0.15 9.52
C ARG A 28 9.32 0.38 10.41
N GLU A 29 10.45 -0.32 10.45
CA GLU A 29 11.66 0.11 11.19
C GLU A 29 12.14 1.48 10.69
N LYS A 30 12.14 1.69 9.37
CA LYS A 30 12.51 2.97 8.75
C LYS A 30 11.42 4.05 8.88
N GLY A 31 10.32 3.77 9.56
CA GLY A 31 9.26 4.73 9.83
C GLY A 31 8.38 5.08 8.63
N GLN A 32 8.40 4.25 7.59
CA GLN A 32 7.53 4.41 6.43
C GLN A 32 6.11 3.96 6.81
N ILE A 33 5.20 4.91 7.02
CA ILE A 33 3.82 4.65 7.48
C ILE A 33 2.93 4.20 6.32
N PHE A 34 3.11 4.84 5.16
CA PHE A 34 2.32 4.58 3.97
C PHE A 34 3.25 4.42 2.76
N VAL A 35 3.19 3.24 2.15
CA VAL A 35 4.07 2.83 1.06
C VAL A 35 3.23 2.13 0.00
N GLY A 36 3.42 2.49 -1.26
CA GLY A 36 2.91 1.75 -2.41
C GLY A 36 3.99 0.83 -2.96
N ILE A 37 3.63 -0.36 -3.41
CA ILE A 37 4.55 -1.27 -4.09
C ILE A 37 3.95 -1.73 -5.41
N ASP A 38 4.81 -1.89 -6.40
CA ASP A 38 4.41 -2.34 -7.72
C ASP A 38 4.93 -3.76 -7.92
N VAL A 39 4.01 -4.67 -8.23
CA VAL A 39 4.31 -6.07 -8.51
C VAL A 39 3.83 -6.41 -9.92
N ILE A 40 4.75 -6.88 -10.76
CA ILE A 40 4.46 -7.29 -12.13
C ILE A 40 4.98 -8.71 -12.32
N GLY A 41 4.11 -9.64 -12.74
CA GLY A 41 4.47 -11.04 -12.96
C GLY A 41 5.04 -11.74 -11.70
N GLY A 42 4.56 -11.37 -10.51
CA GLY A 42 5.04 -11.93 -9.22
C GLY A 42 6.40 -11.39 -8.75
N SER A 43 6.92 -10.34 -9.41
CA SER A 43 8.17 -9.69 -9.05
C SER A 43 7.92 -8.26 -8.58
N LEU A 44 8.53 -7.87 -7.46
CA LEU A 44 8.54 -6.50 -6.97
C LEU A 44 9.41 -5.63 -7.87
N THR A 45 8.84 -4.60 -8.49
CA THR A 45 9.55 -3.71 -9.43
C THR A 45 9.84 -2.33 -8.85
N GLU A 46 8.97 -1.82 -7.98
CA GLU A 46 9.10 -0.47 -7.40
C GLU A 46 8.58 -0.41 -5.97
N ILE A 47 9.17 0.50 -5.16
CA ILE A 47 8.69 0.86 -3.82
C ILE A 47 8.53 2.39 -3.77
N ASN A 48 7.28 2.85 -3.71
CA ASN A 48 6.90 4.25 -3.64
C ASN A 48 6.72 4.70 -2.19
N VAL A 49 7.66 5.52 -1.70
CA VAL A 49 7.66 6.02 -0.31
C VAL A 49 7.32 7.51 -0.16
N THR A 50 7.29 8.27 -1.25
CA THR A 50 7.13 9.73 -1.19
C THR A 50 5.66 10.16 -1.25
N SER A 51 4.94 9.74 -2.28
CA SER A 51 3.52 10.07 -2.49
C SER A 51 2.79 8.92 -3.19
N PRO A 52 2.63 7.77 -2.50
CA PRO A 52 1.92 6.64 -3.10
C PRO A 52 0.44 6.99 -3.33
N THR A 53 -0.12 6.47 -4.42
CA THR A 53 -1.50 6.75 -4.86
C THR A 53 -2.38 5.48 -4.76
N GLY A 54 -3.60 5.50 -5.30
CA GLY A 54 -4.46 4.31 -5.36
C GLY A 54 -5.45 4.14 -4.20
N ILE A 55 -5.39 4.99 -3.17
CA ILE A 55 -6.34 4.93 -2.04
C ILE A 55 -7.78 5.09 -2.54
N GLN A 56 -8.08 6.10 -3.37
CA GLN A 56 -9.44 6.36 -3.84
C GLN A 56 -10.04 5.20 -4.64
N GLU A 57 -9.22 4.50 -5.43
CA GLU A 57 -9.62 3.27 -6.11
C GLU A 57 -9.92 2.16 -5.11
N LEU A 58 -9.03 1.95 -4.13
CA LEU A 58 -9.20 0.91 -3.10
C LEU A 58 -10.48 1.13 -2.26
N GLU A 59 -10.75 2.37 -1.84
CA GLU A 59 -11.99 2.69 -1.10
C GLU A 59 -13.24 2.45 -1.95
N ARG A 60 -13.22 2.79 -3.25
CA ARG A 60 -14.34 2.52 -4.18
C ARG A 60 -14.59 1.04 -4.39
N PHE A 61 -13.54 0.22 -4.42
CA PHE A 61 -13.68 -1.22 -4.67
C PHE A 61 -14.03 -2.03 -3.43
N ASP A 62 -13.50 -1.66 -2.26
CA ASP A 62 -13.60 -2.46 -1.04
C ASP A 62 -14.47 -1.82 0.04
N GLY A 63 -14.92 -0.56 -0.14
CA GLY A 63 -15.76 0.14 0.83
C GLY A 63 -15.07 0.40 2.17
N VAL A 64 -13.73 0.34 2.19
CA VAL A 64 -12.91 0.56 3.38
C VAL A 64 -12.36 1.98 3.38
N ASN A 65 -12.31 2.63 4.54
CA ASN A 65 -11.66 3.93 4.70
C ASN A 65 -10.17 3.72 4.99
N ILE A 66 -9.34 3.90 3.98
CA ILE A 66 -7.89 3.71 4.09
C ILE A 66 -7.24 4.96 4.68
N ALA A 67 -7.78 6.15 4.38
CA ALA A 67 -7.30 7.39 4.96
C ALA A 67 -7.39 7.36 6.50
N GLU A 68 -8.48 6.84 7.06
CA GLU A 68 -8.64 6.63 8.50
C GLU A 68 -7.56 5.68 9.05
N LYS A 69 -7.29 4.56 8.39
CA LYS A 69 -6.26 3.60 8.84
C LYS A 69 -4.86 4.23 8.85
N ILE A 70 -4.55 5.09 7.88
CA ILE A 70 -3.29 5.84 7.85
C ILE A 70 -3.22 6.81 9.03
N TRP A 71 -4.29 7.56 9.31
CA TRP A 71 -4.34 8.44 10.47
C TRP A 71 -4.17 7.70 11.79
N GLN A 72 -4.87 6.58 11.98
CA GLN A 72 -4.68 5.71 13.16
C GLN A 72 -3.22 5.26 13.32
N ALA A 73 -2.53 4.95 12.22
CA ALA A 73 -1.12 4.58 12.26
C ALA A 73 -0.21 5.77 12.63
N ILE A 74 -0.53 6.99 12.16
CA ILE A 74 0.15 8.23 12.52
C ILE A 74 -0.05 8.54 14.01
N GLU A 75 -1.29 8.53 14.50
CA GLU A 75 -1.66 8.80 15.89
C GLU A 75 -0.95 7.83 16.84
N LYS A 76 -1.02 6.52 16.54
CA LYS A 76 -0.31 5.49 17.30
C LYS A 76 1.20 5.71 17.36
N ARG A 77 1.81 6.25 16.30
CA ARG A 77 3.24 6.57 16.29
C ARG A 77 3.56 7.83 17.10
N ARG A 78 2.65 8.80 17.11
CA ARG A 78 2.79 10.05 17.90
C ARG A 78 2.43 9.86 19.38
N GLY A 79 1.76 8.77 19.74
CA GLY A 79 1.32 8.48 21.10
C GLY A 79 0.15 9.34 21.56
N VAL A 80 -0.69 9.78 20.61
CA VAL A 80 -1.92 10.55 20.84
C VAL A 80 -3.14 9.69 20.56
#